data_AF-A0A7S4T2P0-F1
#
_entry.id   AF-A0A7S4T2P0-F1
#
_cell.length_a   1.000
_cell.length_b   1.000
_cell.length_c   1.000
_cell.angle_alpha   90.00
_cell.angle_beta   90.00
_cell.angle_gamma   90.00
#
_symmetry.space_group_name_H-M   'P 1'
#
loop_
_entity.id
_entity.type
_entity.pdbx_description
1 polymer ?
#
loop_
_entity_poly.entity_id
_entity_poly.type
_entity_poly.pdbx_seq_one_letter_code
_entity_poly.pdbx_strand_id
1 'polypeptide(L)'
;MVDWMGKIKEFRICESIPDLGLNVPVVYNLGADKTVTVFDCVEDHLKLLKRCFDFEQIKKLIANKGFTMVYDSMCGVQGPYAKGILEEALGAPTGTATNAAPAEDFGGHDSPWHGHAEANLTYAKELV
;
A
#
# COMPACT_ATOMS: atom_id res chain seq x y z
N MET A 1 -19.25 -15.71 -23.54
CA MET A 1 -17.91 -15.13 -23.79
C MET A 1 -18.11 -14.07 -24.86
N VAL A 2 -17.84 -12.80 -24.56
CA VAL A 2 -18.23 -11.67 -25.44
C VAL A 2 -17.19 -11.46 -26.54
N ASP A 3 -17.64 -11.17 -27.77
CA ASP A 3 -16.83 -11.16 -29.02
C ASP A 3 -15.67 -10.15 -29.06
N TRP A 4 -15.53 -9.28 -28.05
CA TRP A 4 -14.47 -8.27 -27.96
C TRP A 4 -13.30 -8.68 -27.03
N MET A 5 -13.34 -9.86 -26.42
CA MET A 5 -12.21 -10.36 -25.64
C MET A 5 -11.05 -10.75 -26.56
N GLY A 6 -10.03 -9.89 -26.63
CA GLY A 6 -8.75 -10.22 -27.25
C GLY A 6 -8.09 -11.42 -26.56
N LYS A 7 -7.54 -12.35 -27.35
CA LYS A 7 -6.70 -13.45 -26.84
C LYS A 7 -5.24 -13.00 -26.85
N ILE A 8 -4.58 -13.03 -25.69
CA ILE A 8 -3.12 -12.93 -25.62
C ILE A 8 -2.56 -14.21 -26.28
N LYS A 9 -1.81 -14.06 -27.37
CA LYS A 9 -1.22 -15.19 -28.11
C LYS A 9 0.19 -15.52 -27.63
N GLU A 10 0.96 -14.48 -27.31
CA GLU A 10 2.32 -14.58 -26.80
C GLU A 10 2.65 -13.33 -25.96
N PHE A 11 3.65 -13.45 -25.09
CA PHE A 11 4.36 -12.33 -24.48
C PHE A 11 5.85 -12.55 -24.74
N ARG A 12 6.60 -11.46 -24.93
CA ARG A 12 8.04 -11.51 -25.21
C ARG A 12 8.79 -10.95 -24.03
N ILE A 13 9.79 -11.69 -23.55
CA ILE A 13 10.66 -11.29 -22.45
C ILE A 13 12.01 -10.87 -23.05
N CYS A 14 12.61 -9.82 -22.48
CA CYS A 14 13.95 -9.39 -22.82
C CYS A 14 14.94 -10.02 -21.83
N GLU A 15 15.47 -11.20 -22.18
CA GLU A 15 16.38 -12.01 -21.34
C GLU A 15 17.66 -11.26 -20.91
N SER A 16 18.03 -10.17 -21.62
CA SER A 16 19.19 -9.36 -21.27
C SER A 16 18.97 -8.40 -20.10
N ILE A 17 17.72 -8.22 -19.65
CA ILE A 17 17.40 -7.37 -18.49
C ILE A 17 17.23 -8.29 -17.27
N PRO A 18 18.09 -8.18 -16.23
CA PRO A 18 17.96 -8.97 -15.04
C PRO A 18 16.78 -8.51 -14.17
N ASP A 19 16.38 -9.33 -13.22
CA ASP A 19 15.43 -8.94 -12.18
C ASP A 19 15.96 -7.74 -11.39
N LEU A 20 15.14 -6.70 -11.30
CA LEU A 20 15.48 -5.46 -10.62
C LEU A 20 14.96 -5.51 -9.19
N GLY A 21 15.80 -5.16 -8.22
CA GLY A 21 15.36 -5.03 -6.83
C GLY A 21 14.40 -3.86 -6.66
N LEU A 22 13.21 -4.11 -6.11
CA LEU A 22 12.14 -3.12 -5.95
C LEU A 22 12.00 -2.58 -4.51
N ASN A 23 12.84 -3.06 -3.59
CA ASN A 23 12.66 -2.83 -2.15
C ASN A 23 13.20 -1.48 -1.67
N VAL A 24 13.99 -0.78 -2.49
CA VAL A 24 14.61 0.50 -2.14
C VAL A 24 14.54 1.45 -3.33
N PRO A 25 14.35 2.77 -3.10
CA PRO A 25 14.42 3.75 -4.17
C PRO A 25 15.78 3.74 -4.87
N VAL A 26 15.79 3.55 -6.19
CA VAL A 26 17.01 3.44 -6.99
C VAL A 26 16.70 3.63 -8.48
N VAL A 27 17.67 4.14 -9.24
CA VAL A 27 17.60 4.22 -10.70
C VAL A 27 18.54 3.17 -11.31
N TYR A 28 17.97 2.24 -12.08
CA TYR A 28 18.70 1.28 -12.89
C TYR A 28 18.88 1.81 -14.31
N ASN A 29 20.11 1.87 -14.80
CA ASN A 29 20.42 2.19 -16.19
C ASN A 29 20.48 0.90 -17.01
N LEU A 30 19.63 0.77 -18.02
CA LEU A 30 19.52 -0.43 -18.86
C LEU A 30 20.26 -0.28 -20.22
N GLY A 31 20.95 0.84 -20.42
CA GLY A 31 21.62 1.19 -21.68
C GLY A 31 20.67 1.74 -22.76
N ALA A 32 21.24 2.25 -23.87
CA ALA A 32 20.50 2.82 -25.00
C ALA A 32 19.37 3.80 -24.58
N ASP A 33 19.70 4.70 -23.66
CA ASP A 33 18.82 5.73 -23.08
C ASP A 33 17.58 5.21 -22.32
N LYS A 34 17.61 3.96 -21.86
CA LYS A 34 16.55 3.36 -21.04
C LYS A 34 16.93 3.30 -19.58
N THR A 35 16.01 3.73 -18.72
CA THR A 35 16.17 3.67 -17.26
C THR A 35 14.92 3.13 -16.60
N VAL A 36 15.08 2.47 -15.46
CA VAL A 36 13.98 2.10 -14.56
C VAL A 36 14.20 2.79 -13.23
N THR A 37 13.20 3.52 -12.77
CA THR A 37 13.22 4.17 -11.45
C THR A 37 12.29 3.42 -10.51
N VAL A 38 12.86 2.87 -9.44
CA VAL A 38 12.14 2.43 -8.27
C VAL A 38 12.05 3.63 -7.33
N PHE A 39 10.85 3.95 -6.84
CA PHE A 39 10.58 5.11 -6.02
C PHE A 39 9.73 4.72 -4.81
N ASP A 40 9.69 5.61 -3.83
CA ASP A 40 8.85 5.44 -2.64
C ASP A 40 7.36 5.53 -3.02
N CYS A 41 6.59 4.50 -2.72
CA CYS A 41 5.18 4.44 -3.13
C CYS A 41 4.28 5.44 -2.37
N VAL A 42 4.70 5.92 -1.21
CA VAL A 42 3.91 6.80 -0.33
C VAL A 42 4.16 8.28 -0.64
N GLU A 43 5.38 8.65 -1.04
CA GLU A 43 5.84 10.04 -1.14
C GLU A 43 4.88 10.96 -1.92
N ASP A 44 4.55 10.60 -3.16
CA ASP A 44 3.71 11.45 -4.02
C ASP A 44 2.24 11.45 -3.59
N HIS A 45 1.76 10.34 -3.04
CA HIS A 45 0.42 10.26 -2.48
C HIS A 45 0.30 11.16 -1.25
N LEU A 46 1.28 11.12 -0.33
CA LEU A 46 1.33 11.99 0.83
C LEU A 46 1.41 13.47 0.44
N LYS A 47 2.20 13.84 -0.58
CA LYS A 47 2.23 15.20 -1.13
C LYS A 47 0.85 15.63 -1.65
N LEU A 48 0.13 14.76 -2.33
CA LEU A 48 -1.24 15.04 -2.78
C LEU A 48 -2.18 15.24 -1.59
N LEU A 49 -2.18 14.33 -0.61
CA LEU A 49 -3.04 14.44 0.56
C LEU A 49 -2.81 15.73 1.35
N LYS A 50 -1.56 16.18 1.50
CA LYS A 50 -1.22 17.46 2.15
C LYS A 50 -1.79 18.69 1.43
N ARG A 51 -2.13 18.58 0.14
CA ARG A 51 -2.84 19.63 -0.61
C ARG A 51 -4.35 19.53 -0.48
N CYS A 52 -4.87 18.31 -0.30
CA CYS A 52 -6.30 18.04 -0.20
C CYS A 52 -6.87 18.26 1.20
N PHE A 53 -6.08 18.03 2.25
CA PHE A 53 -6.54 18.02 3.64
C PHE A 53 -5.70 18.93 4.53
N ASP A 54 -6.31 19.47 5.59
CA ASP A 54 -5.61 20.20 6.64
C ASP A 54 -4.92 19.23 7.60
N PHE A 55 -3.66 18.92 7.31
CA PHE A 55 -2.85 18.00 8.12
C PHE A 55 -2.61 18.51 9.54
N GLU A 56 -2.60 19.83 9.77
CA GLU A 56 -2.39 20.39 11.10
C GLU A 56 -3.62 20.20 11.98
N GLN A 57 -4.82 20.32 11.41
CA GLN A 57 -6.05 19.97 12.12
C GLN A 57 -6.14 18.46 12.42
N ILE A 58 -5.75 17.60 11.48
CA ILE A 58 -5.77 16.15 11.69
C ILE A 58 -4.76 15.74 12.77
N LYS A 59 -3.53 16.29 12.76
CA LYS A 59 -2.54 16.09 13.83
C LYS A 59 -3.07 16.50 15.20
N LYS A 60 -3.77 17.65 15.29
CA LYS A 60 -4.40 18.10 16.55
C LYS A 60 -5.45 17.12 17.06
N LEU A 61 -6.25 16.53 16.18
CA LEU A 61 -7.20 15.48 16.55
C LEU A 61 -6.48 14.24 17.07
N ILE A 62 -5.48 13.75 16.33
CA ILE A 62 -4.73 12.54 16.68
C ILE A 62 -3.96 12.71 18.00
N ALA A 63 -3.44 13.90 18.29
CA ALA A 63 -2.75 14.22 19.54
C ALA A 63 -3.70 14.33 20.76
N ASN A 64 -5.02 14.35 20.55
CA ASN A 64 -5.98 14.43 21.64
C ASN A 64 -6.04 13.10 22.40
N LYS A 65 -5.79 13.13 23.71
CA LYS A 65 -5.80 11.94 24.59
C LYS A 65 -7.15 11.20 24.63
N GLY A 66 -8.25 11.88 24.28
CA GLY A 66 -9.59 11.27 24.19
C GLY A 66 -9.88 10.61 22.86
N PHE A 67 -8.99 10.73 21.87
CA PHE A 67 -9.15 10.13 20.55
C PHE A 67 -8.29 8.86 20.43
N THR A 68 -8.91 7.79 19.94
CA THR A 68 -8.23 6.54 19.59
C THR A 68 -8.64 6.14 18.18
N MET A 69 -7.75 5.42 17.49
CA MET A 69 -8.03 4.92 16.15
C MET A 69 -7.32 3.60 15.90
N VAL A 70 -7.90 2.81 15.01
CA VAL A 70 -7.32 1.61 14.41
C VAL A 70 -7.50 1.71 12.90
N TYR A 71 -6.48 1.31 12.15
CA TYR A 71 -6.53 1.23 10.70
C TYR A 71 -6.00 -0.14 10.27
N ASP A 72 -6.89 -1.06 9.91
CA ASP A 72 -6.52 -2.37 9.43
C ASP A 72 -6.28 -2.36 7.93
N SER A 73 -5.07 -2.73 7.53
CA SER A 73 -4.68 -2.81 6.11
C SER A 73 -4.92 -4.19 5.49
N MET A 74 -5.34 -5.19 6.29
CA MET A 74 -5.64 -6.56 5.88
C MET A 74 -4.53 -7.20 5.01
N CYS A 75 -3.28 -6.96 5.38
CA CYS A 75 -2.08 -7.37 4.63
C CYS A 75 -2.09 -6.93 3.14
N GLY A 76 -2.81 -5.85 2.84
CA GLY A 76 -2.89 -5.24 1.52
C GLY A 76 -1.91 -4.09 1.32
N VAL A 77 -1.93 -3.54 0.10
CA VAL A 77 -1.02 -2.46 -0.33
C VAL A 77 -1.18 -1.17 0.47
N GLN A 78 -2.28 -0.98 1.21
CA GLN A 78 -2.49 0.19 2.06
C GLN A 78 -1.56 0.23 3.27
N GLY A 79 -0.93 -0.88 3.65
CA GLY A 79 -0.07 -0.96 4.83
C GLY A 79 1.05 0.10 4.90
N PRO A 80 1.94 0.19 3.89
CA PRO A 80 2.96 1.23 3.82
C PRO A 80 2.39 2.66 3.88
N TYR A 81 1.24 2.90 3.24
CA TYR A 81 0.59 4.21 3.25
C TYR A 81 0.04 4.54 4.64
N ALA A 82 -0.61 3.59 5.31
CA ALA A 82 -1.12 3.76 6.66
C ALA A 82 0.00 4.11 7.63
N LYS A 83 1.15 3.41 7.56
CA LYS A 83 2.32 3.74 8.38
C LYS A 83 2.91 5.11 8.05
N GLY A 84 3.23 5.37 6.79
CA GLY A 84 3.87 6.63 6.37
C GLY A 84 2.97 7.86 6.56
N ILE A 85 1.64 7.71 6.45
CA ILE A 85 0.70 8.82 6.56
C ILE A 85 0.18 8.96 7.99
N LEU A 86 -0.39 7.91 8.58
CA LEU A 86 -1.06 8.00 9.88
C LEU A 86 -0.04 8.05 11.02
N GLU A 87 0.91 7.11 11.06
CA GLU A 87 1.88 7.02 12.16
C GLU A 87 2.99 8.06 12.00
N GLU A 88 3.66 8.12 10.85
CA GLU A 88 4.82 8.98 10.64
C GLU A 88 4.43 10.45 10.39
N ALA A 89 3.60 10.74 9.38
CA ALA A 89 3.31 12.12 9.01
C ALA A 89 2.28 12.81 9.92
N LEU A 90 1.31 12.07 10.43
CA LEU A 90 0.22 12.59 11.27
C LEU A 90 0.40 12.31 12.76
N GLY A 91 1.35 11.45 13.14
CA GLY A 91 1.74 11.23 14.54
C GLY A 91 0.83 10.29 15.32
N ALA A 92 0.10 9.40 14.66
CA ALA A 92 -0.66 8.36 15.34
C ALA A 92 0.29 7.40 16.08
N PRO A 93 -0.11 6.83 17.23
CA PRO A 93 0.72 5.88 17.96
C PRO A 93 1.13 4.68 17.09
N THR A 94 2.36 4.20 17.25
CA THR A 94 2.82 2.98 16.59
C THR A 94 1.90 1.81 16.90
N GLY A 95 1.48 1.09 15.86
CA GLY A 95 0.50 -0.01 15.95
C GLY A 95 -0.93 0.44 15.67
N THR A 96 -1.16 1.71 15.36
CA THR A 96 -2.42 2.20 14.79
C THR A 96 -2.72 1.51 13.46
N ALA A 97 -1.70 1.35 12.61
CA ALA A 97 -1.80 0.62 11.36
C ALA A 97 -1.57 -0.89 11.61
N THR A 98 -2.67 -1.64 11.73
CA THR A 98 -2.63 -3.10 11.94
C THR A 98 -2.57 -3.84 10.60
N ASN A 99 -2.01 -5.06 10.62
CA ASN A 99 -1.83 -5.92 9.44
C ASN A 99 -1.22 -5.17 8.24
N ALA A 100 -0.29 -4.25 8.53
CA ALA A 100 0.23 -3.28 7.57
C ALA A 100 1.46 -3.77 6.78
N ALA A 101 1.79 -5.06 6.87
CA ALA A 101 2.78 -5.69 6.02
C ALA A 101 2.06 -6.35 4.84
N PRO A 102 2.26 -5.88 3.60
CA PRO A 102 1.64 -6.51 2.43
C PRO A 102 2.06 -7.98 2.28
N ALA A 103 1.12 -8.85 1.91
CA ALA A 103 1.37 -10.25 1.60
C ALA A 103 0.68 -10.65 0.30
N GLU A 104 1.29 -11.55 -0.48
CA GLU A 104 0.75 -11.99 -1.78
C GLU A 104 -0.62 -12.66 -1.68
N ASP A 105 -0.90 -13.30 -0.54
CA ASP A 105 -2.16 -13.97 -0.20
C ASP A 105 -2.99 -13.20 0.83
N PHE A 106 -2.63 -11.94 1.09
CA PHE A 106 -3.26 -11.08 2.09
C PHE A 106 -3.30 -11.71 3.50
N GLY A 107 -2.30 -12.49 3.89
CA GLY A 107 -2.26 -13.16 5.19
C GLY A 107 -2.84 -14.57 5.19
N GLY A 108 -3.34 -15.03 4.04
CA GLY A 108 -3.66 -16.43 3.78
C GLY A 108 -4.96 -16.92 4.41
N HIS A 109 -5.29 -18.18 4.14
CA HIS A 109 -6.56 -18.80 4.55
C HIS A 109 -6.74 -18.84 6.07
N ASP A 110 -5.66 -18.94 6.83
CA ASP A 110 -5.70 -19.03 8.31
C ASP A 110 -5.80 -17.66 8.99
N SER A 111 -5.74 -16.56 8.22
CA SER A 111 -6.02 -15.23 8.77
C SER A 111 -7.49 -15.09 9.19
N PRO A 112 -7.82 -14.16 10.10
CA PRO A 112 -9.21 -13.87 10.50
C PRO A 112 -10.15 -13.54 9.33
N TRP A 113 -9.61 -12.97 8.25
CA TRP A 113 -10.33 -12.65 7.01
C TRP A 113 -10.12 -13.66 5.87
N HIS A 114 -9.43 -14.78 6.12
CA HIS A 114 -9.19 -15.89 5.19
C HIS A 114 -8.58 -15.46 3.84
N GLY A 115 -7.73 -14.43 3.84
CA GLY A 115 -7.11 -13.88 2.63
C GLY A 115 -8.00 -12.94 1.81
N HIS A 116 -9.21 -12.62 2.30
CA HIS A 116 -10.07 -11.62 1.67
C HIS A 116 -9.78 -10.22 2.22
N ALA A 117 -9.04 -9.40 1.47
CA ALA A 117 -8.83 -7.99 1.77
C ALA A 117 -10.03 -7.10 1.36
N GLU A 118 -11.22 -7.43 1.86
CA GLU A 118 -12.46 -6.71 1.59
C GLU A 118 -13.03 -6.12 2.89
N ALA A 119 -13.11 -4.80 2.98
CA ALA A 119 -13.63 -4.10 4.15
C ALA A 119 -15.18 -4.17 4.21
N ASN A 120 -15.70 -5.31 4.67
CA ASN A 120 -17.12 -5.52 4.93
C ASN A 120 -17.34 -6.34 6.21
N LEU A 121 -18.59 -6.44 6.67
CA LEU A 121 -18.94 -7.12 7.93
C LEU A 121 -18.64 -8.63 7.95
N THR A 122 -18.36 -9.24 6.79
CA THR A 122 -18.00 -10.66 6.69
C THR A 122 -16.54 -10.88 7.03
N TYR A 123 -15.64 -10.03 6.50
CA TYR A 123 -14.19 -10.24 6.56
C TYR A 123 -13.50 -9.32 7.56
N ALA A 124 -14.00 -8.10 7.77
CA ALA A 124 -13.45 -7.15 8.76
C ALA A 124 -14.08 -7.33 10.16
N LYS A 125 -14.32 -8.58 10.59
CA LYS A 125 -15.00 -8.89 11.86
C LYS A 125 -14.25 -8.43 13.09
N GLU A 126 -12.93 -8.31 13.01
CA GLU A 126 -12.11 -7.84 14.13
C GLU A 126 -12.32 -6.34 14.45
N LEU A 127 -13.02 -5.60 13.58
CA LEU A 127 -13.24 -4.15 13.72
C LEU A 127 -14.65 -3.77 14.20
N VAL A 128 -15.54 -4.73 14.48
CA VAL A 128 -16.96 -4.48 14.81
C VAL A 128 -17.46 -5.21 16.05
#